data_AF-A0A0K2S263-F1
#
_entry.id   AF-A0A0K2S263-F1
#
_cell.length_a   1.000
_cell.length_b   1.000
_cell.length_c   1.000
_cell.angle_alpha   90.00
_cell.angle_beta   90.00
_cell.angle_gamma   90.00
#
_symmetry.space_group_name_H-M   'P 1'
#
loop_
_entity.id
_entity.type
_entity.pdbx_description
1 polymer ?
#
loop_
_entity_poly.entity_id
_entity_poly.type
_entity_poly.pdbx_seq_one_letter_code
_entity_poly.pdbx_strand_id
1 'polypeptide(L)'
;MGVFQGNPTLTRFFTLHFIIPFSVLGMVLLHLLFLHETGSSNPLGILMFHPYFSLDLFGFFLVAFSLSMICLLHPDMGDPNFIPANPLVTPPHI
;
A
#
# COMPACT_ATOMS: atom_id res chain seq x y z
N MET A 1 -23.28 13.39 -27.52
CA MET A 1 -21.99 14.03 -27.15
C MET A 1 -22.11 14.59 -25.74
N GLY A 2 -21.26 14.13 -24.82
CA GLY A 2 -21.11 14.58 -23.42
C GLY A 2 -22.15 13.97 -22.46
N VAL A 3 -21.83 13.23 -21.39
CA VAL A 3 -20.59 12.94 -20.66
C VAL A 3 -20.75 11.51 -20.08
N PHE A 4 -19.65 10.76 -19.98
CA PHE A 4 -19.57 9.32 -19.71
C PHE A 4 -20.40 8.78 -18.51
N GLN A 5 -20.91 7.55 -18.70
CA GLN A 5 -21.62 6.68 -17.75
C GLN A 5 -20.78 6.35 -16.48
N GLY A 6 -21.40 6.41 -15.30
CA GLY A 6 -20.83 5.98 -13.99
C GLY A 6 -21.20 6.92 -12.82
N ASN A 7 -21.48 6.39 -11.63
CA ASN A 7 -21.83 7.18 -10.44
C ASN A 7 -20.71 8.21 -10.14
N PRO A 8 -21.02 9.52 -10.01
CA PRO A 8 -20.02 10.58 -9.88
C PRO A 8 -19.11 10.42 -8.65
N THR A 9 -19.59 9.78 -7.58
CA THR A 9 -18.79 9.51 -6.38
C THR A 9 -17.71 8.46 -6.65
N LEU A 10 -18.05 7.38 -7.38
CA LEU A 10 -17.10 6.32 -7.74
C LEU A 10 -15.98 6.86 -8.62
N THR A 11 -16.32 7.70 -9.60
CA THR A 11 -15.33 8.34 -10.48
C THR A 11 -14.36 9.22 -9.69
N ARG A 12 -14.85 10.01 -8.72
CA ARG A 12 -13.99 10.84 -7.87
C ARG A 12 -13.09 10.01 -6.95
N PHE A 13 -13.62 8.94 -6.35
CA PHE A 13 -12.82 8.03 -5.54
C PHE A 13 -11.75 7.32 -6.35
N PHE A 14 -12.04 6.89 -7.58
CA PHE A 14 -11.03 6.33 -8.46
C PHE A 14 -9.91 7.34 -8.78
N THR A 15 -10.27 8.59 -9.12
CA THR A 15 -9.27 9.65 -9.37
C THR A 15 -8.41 9.92 -8.14
N LEU A 16 -9.00 9.97 -6.94
CA LEU A 16 -8.24 10.15 -5.70
C LEU A 16 -7.35 8.94 -5.38
N HIS A 17 -7.88 7.73 -5.50
CA HIS A 17 -7.11 6.50 -5.29
C HIS A 17 -5.92 6.40 -6.25
N PHE A 18 -6.05 6.89 -7.48
CA PHE A 18 -4.94 6.93 -8.42
C PHE A 18 -3.88 7.97 -8.05
N ILE A 19 -4.27 9.17 -7.61
CA ILE A 19 -3.32 10.27 -7.36
C ILE A 19 -2.62 10.17 -5.98
N ILE A 20 -3.31 9.64 -4.96
CA ILE A 20 -2.80 9.56 -3.59
C ILE A 20 -1.48 8.77 -3.48
N PRO A 21 -1.31 7.59 -4.11
CA PRO A 21 -0.06 6.84 -4.08
C PRO A 21 1.14 7.66 -4.55
N PHE A 22 0.99 8.48 -5.60
CA PHE A 22 2.07 9.36 -6.07
C PHE A 22 2.37 10.50 -5.10
N SER A 23 1.35 11.06 -4.46
CA SER A 23 1.55 12.05 -3.39
C SER A 23 2.30 11.44 -2.20
N VAL A 24 1.96 10.21 -1.81
CA VAL A 24 2.67 9.47 -0.75
C VAL A 24 4.12 9.18 -1.17
N LEU A 25 4.38 8.78 -2.41
CA LEU A 25 5.75 8.64 -2.92
C LEU A 25 6.55 9.94 -2.78
N GLY A 26 5.95 11.10 -3.12
CA GLY A 26 6.58 12.41 -2.91
C GLY A 26 6.92 12.67 -1.44
N MET A 27 6.00 12.36 -0.52
CA MET A 27 6.25 12.48 0.92
C MET A 27 7.34 11.51 1.42
N VAL A 28 7.40 10.29 0.90
CA VAL A 28 8.47 9.33 1.21
C VAL A 28 9.83 9.86 0.79
N LEU A 29 9.94 10.46 -0.40
CA LEU A 29 11.21 11.06 -0.86
C LEU A 29 11.65 12.22 0.03
N LEU A 30 10.72 13.12 0.40
CA LEU A 30 11.02 14.22 1.34
C LEU A 30 11.42 13.68 2.72
N HIS A 31 10.75 12.66 3.20
CA HIS A 31 11.08 12.00 4.47
C HIS A 31 12.49 11.40 4.43
N LEU A 32 12.84 10.68 3.36
CA LEU A 32 14.17 10.11 3.17
C LEU A 32 15.25 11.18 3.03
N LEU A 33 14.95 12.34 2.43
CA LEU A 33 15.87 13.48 2.36
C LEU A 33 16.21 13.99 3.77
N PHE A 34 15.22 14.18 4.64
CA PHE A 34 15.50 14.59 6.02
C PHE A 34 16.22 13.50 6.84
N LEU A 35 15.90 12.23 6.59
CA LEU A 35 16.61 11.11 7.20
C LEU A 35 18.08 11.05 6.73
N HIS A 36 18.35 11.43 5.48
CA HIS A 36 19.70 11.49 4.95
C HIS A 36 20.55 12.58 5.64
N GLU A 37 19.97 13.76 5.89
CA GLU A 37 20.69 14.86 6.56
C GLU A 37 20.98 14.58 8.04
N THR A 38 20.02 13.95 8.75
CA THR A 38 20.16 13.66 10.19
C THR A 38 20.85 12.33 10.47
N GLY A 39 20.83 11.40 9.51
CA GLY A 39 21.24 10.02 9.68
C GLY A 39 20.24 9.20 10.50
N SER A 40 20.33 7.86 10.40
CA SER A 40 19.53 6.96 11.22
C SER A 40 20.05 6.92 12.67
N SER A 41 19.13 6.93 13.65
CA SER A 41 19.46 6.70 15.05
C SER A 41 19.82 5.24 15.29
N ASN A 42 21.05 4.96 15.72
CA ASN A 42 21.48 3.61 16.08
C ASN A 42 21.73 3.54 17.60
N PRO A 43 21.14 2.58 18.33
CA PRO A 43 21.43 2.36 19.76
C PRO A 43 22.92 2.08 20.07
N LEU A 44 23.72 1.67 19.07
CA LEU A 44 25.16 1.41 19.19
C LEU A 44 26.05 2.42 18.44
N GLY A 45 25.48 3.43 17.78
CA GLY A 45 26.21 4.56 17.16
C GLY A 45 27.08 4.27 15.93
N ILE A 46 27.18 3.02 15.46
CA ILE A 46 28.07 2.63 14.34
C ILE A 46 27.31 1.70 13.41
N LEU A 47 27.11 2.07 12.14
CA LEU A 47 26.77 1.12 11.07
C LEU A 47 27.08 1.74 9.69
N MET A 48 27.93 1.07 8.91
CA MET A 48 28.12 1.31 7.48
C MET A 48 26.95 0.67 6.70
N PHE A 49 26.43 1.38 5.70
CA PHE A 49 25.30 0.92 4.88
C PHE A 49 25.59 -0.41 4.14
N HIS A 50 26.85 -0.64 3.78
CA HIS A 50 27.33 -1.88 3.18
C HIS A 50 28.30 -2.56 4.16
N PRO A 51 28.15 -3.85 4.53
CA PRO A 51 27.38 -4.94 3.91
C PRO A 51 25.99 -5.24 4.54
N TYR A 52 25.49 -4.42 5.46
CA TYR A 52 24.28 -4.73 6.23
C TYR A 52 22.96 -4.56 5.44
N PHE A 53 22.92 -3.68 4.44
CA PHE A 53 21.77 -3.55 3.54
C PHE A 53 21.50 -4.82 2.71
N SER A 54 22.47 -5.75 2.62
CA SER A 54 22.22 -7.07 2.02
C SER A 54 21.22 -7.93 2.81
N LEU A 55 20.99 -7.63 4.10
CA LEU A 55 19.91 -8.25 4.89
C LEU A 55 18.52 -7.77 4.47
N ASP A 56 18.39 -6.56 3.91
CA ASP A 56 17.11 -6.04 3.43
C ASP A 56 16.60 -6.85 2.23
N LEU A 57 17.49 -7.43 1.43
CA LEU A 57 17.12 -8.33 0.34
C LEU A 57 16.50 -9.63 0.87
N PHE A 58 17.02 -10.18 1.97
CA PHE A 58 16.39 -11.32 2.63
C PHE A 58 15.01 -10.93 3.19
N GLY A 59 14.89 -9.76 3.81
CA GLY A 59 13.60 -9.21 4.26
C GLY A 59 12.60 -9.04 3.13
N PHE A 60 13.03 -8.56 1.97
CA PHE A 60 12.22 -8.47 0.76
C PHE A 60 11.69 -9.85 0.32
N PHE A 61 12.56 -10.86 0.26
CA PHE A 61 12.14 -12.22 -0.11
C PHE A 61 11.18 -12.83 0.93
N LEU A 62 11.39 -12.56 2.21
CA LEU A 62 10.48 -13.01 3.28
C LEU A 62 9.07 -12.43 3.08
N VAL A 63 8.97 -11.12 2.85
CA VAL A 63 7.67 -10.46 2.60
C VAL A 63 7.04 -10.97 1.31
N ALA A 64 7.80 -11.07 0.21
CA ALA A 64 7.29 -11.58 -1.05
C ALA A 64 6.78 -13.03 -0.95
N PHE A 65 7.49 -13.88 -0.19
CA PHE A 65 7.06 -15.25 0.09
C PHE A 65 5.80 -15.32 0.95
N SER A 66 5.69 -14.48 1.99
CA SER A 66 4.47 -14.42 2.80
C SER A 66 3.25 -13.95 1.98
N LEU A 67 3.45 -12.95 1.09
CA LEU A 67 2.40 -12.46 0.21
C LEU A 67 1.97 -13.54 -0.80
N SER A 68 2.92 -14.27 -1.40
CA SER A 68 2.58 -15.34 -2.33
C SER A 68 1.82 -16.48 -1.64
N MET A 69 2.18 -16.82 -0.40
CA MET A 69 1.44 -17.80 0.40
C MET A 69 0.00 -17.36 0.65
N ILE A 70 -0.22 -16.09 1.00
CA ILE A 70 -1.58 -15.55 1.17
C ILE A 70 -2.35 -15.64 -0.14
N CYS A 71 -1.80 -15.12 -1.24
CA CYS A 71 -2.48 -15.11 -2.54
C CYS A 71 -2.83 -16.52 -3.06
N LEU A 72 -1.98 -17.52 -2.79
CA LEU A 72 -2.15 -18.88 -3.32
C LEU A 72 -2.99 -19.79 -2.41
N LEU A 73 -2.87 -19.65 -1.08
CA LEU A 73 -3.53 -20.55 -0.13
C LEU A 73 -4.81 -19.93 0.44
N HIS A 74 -4.88 -18.61 0.58
CA HIS A 74 -6.00 -17.88 1.19
C HIS A 74 -6.28 -16.55 0.48
N PRO A 75 -6.72 -16.56 -0.80
CA PRO A 75 -6.95 -15.32 -1.56
C PRO A 75 -8.08 -14.45 -0.99
N ASP A 76 -9.05 -15.05 -0.29
CA ASP A 76 -10.26 -14.39 0.21
C ASP A 76 -10.18 -14.09 1.72
N MET A 77 -9.12 -13.42 2.19
CA MET A 77 -8.97 -13.07 3.62
C MET A 77 -9.92 -11.96 4.10
N GLY A 78 -10.54 -11.22 3.18
CA GLY A 78 -11.48 -10.14 3.49
C GLY A 78 -12.93 -10.59 3.55
N ASP A 79 -13.83 -9.65 3.82
CA ASP A 79 -15.27 -9.92 3.76
C ASP A 79 -15.72 -10.33 2.35
N PRO A 80 -16.73 -11.22 2.23
CA PRO A 80 -17.20 -11.76 0.95
C PRO A 80 -17.96 -10.70 0.14
N ASN A 81 -17.23 -9.76 -0.46
CA ASN A 81 -17.75 -8.67 -1.30
C ASN A 81 -18.02 -9.11 -2.75
N PHE A 82 -18.61 -10.29 -2.93
CA PHE A 82 -18.88 -10.88 -4.25
C PHE A 82 -20.25 -10.51 -4.84
N ILE A 83 -21.13 -9.93 -4.02
CA ILE A 83 -22.47 -9.50 -4.45
C ILE A 83 -22.40 -8.01 -4.85
N PRO A 84 -22.94 -7.60 -6.01
CA PRO A 84 -22.96 -6.20 -6.42
C PRO A 84 -23.69 -5.32 -5.41
N ALA A 85 -23.20 -4.10 -5.23
CA ALA A 85 -23.78 -3.15 -4.27
C ALA A 85 -25.24 -2.82 -4.61
N ASN A 86 -26.12 -2.94 -3.61
CA ASN A 86 -27.53 -2.55 -3.71
C ASN A 86 -27.83 -1.42 -2.71
N PRO A 87 -28.10 -0.18 -3.18
CA PRO A 87 -28.39 0.95 -2.28
C PRO A 87 -29.61 0.77 -1.37
N LEU A 88 -30.49 -0.17 -1.68
CA LEU A 88 -31.73 -0.42 -0.94
C LEU A 88 -31.59 -1.49 0.14
N VAL A 89 -30.45 -2.18 0.19
CA VAL A 89 -30.22 -3.29 1.11
C VAL A 89 -28.86 -3.12 1.77
N THR A 90 -28.87 -2.94 3.09
CA THR A 90 -27.66 -3.02 3.89
C THR A 90 -27.46 -4.46 4.37
N PRO A 91 -26.25 -5.05 4.25
CA PRO A 91 -25.97 -6.36 4.82
C PRO A 91 -26.26 -6.40 6.33
N PRO A 92 -26.71 -7.54 6.87
CA PRO A 92 -27.03 -7.66 8.30
C PRO A 92 -25.77 -7.61 9.20
N HIS A 93 -24.62 -7.99 8.67
CA HIS A 93 -23.31 -7.89 9.32
C HIS A 93 -22.41 -7.09 8.38
N ILE A 94 -22.03 -5.88 8.82
CA ILE A 94 -21.11 -4.96 8.12
C ILE A 94 -19.84 -4.77 8.93
#